data_AF-A0A2V5IKR8-F1
#
_entry.id   AF-A0A2V5IKR8-F1
#
_cell.length_a   1.000
_cell.length_b   1.000
_cell.length_c   1.000
_cell.angle_alpha   90.00
_cell.angle_beta   90.00
_cell.angle_gamma   90.00
#
_symmetry.space_group_name_H-M   'P 1'
#
loop_
_entity.id
_entity.type
_entity.pdbx_description
1 polymer ?
#
loop_
_entity_poly.entity_id
_entity_poly.type
_entity_poly.pdbx_seq_one_letter_code
_entity_poly.pdbx_strand_id
1 'polypeptide(L)'
;MKLPTPDLFLPLLTLTTLTTATPHLQPRDTTPFTTGLSTITAAATTLDSQILTYPGGDDISNITAGAAALINAFLAETKTIQPDFLNATEATALLPPLETLAAQISVVVADYIGIHAAIAATAATSDGGWYIYSQLQEEHTAALSYTGSVVARIPAGVVKDAAAGWAGNITDTLLDGRDAYKDIAVRPTGY
;
A
#
# COMPACT_ATOMS: atom_id res chain seq x y z
N MET A 1 -33.18 -88.81 20.89
CA MET A 1 -32.28 -88.04 20.01
C MET A 1 -32.32 -86.59 20.48
N LYS A 2 -31.20 -86.07 21.00
CA LYS A 2 -31.08 -84.72 21.58
C LYS A 2 -30.06 -83.98 20.71
N LEU A 3 -30.47 -82.91 20.03
CA LEU A 3 -29.57 -82.10 19.19
C LEU A 3 -28.65 -81.22 20.06
N PRO A 4 -27.42 -80.91 19.62
CA PRO A 4 -26.55 -79.95 20.30
C PRO A 4 -26.93 -78.50 19.93
N THR A 5 -26.90 -77.61 20.93
CA THR A 5 -27.02 -76.15 20.80
C THR A 5 -25.78 -75.55 20.14
N PRO A 6 -25.91 -74.58 19.22
CA PRO A 6 -24.76 -73.84 18.71
C PRO A 6 -24.41 -72.67 19.63
N ASP A 7 -23.14 -72.59 20.02
CA ASP A 7 -22.56 -71.42 20.69
C ASP A 7 -22.48 -70.25 19.71
N LEU A 8 -23.24 -69.19 19.99
CA LEU A 8 -23.16 -67.90 19.28
C LEU A 8 -22.00 -67.09 19.85
N PHE A 9 -20.84 -67.18 19.20
CA PHE A 9 -19.72 -66.26 19.40
C PHE A 9 -20.05 -64.91 18.71
N LEU A 10 -20.41 -63.89 19.48
CA LEU A 10 -20.49 -62.50 18.97
C LEU A 10 -19.08 -61.89 18.97
N PRO A 11 -18.56 -61.39 17.83
CA PRO A 11 -17.37 -60.56 17.85
C PRO A 11 -17.72 -59.17 18.38
N LEU A 12 -17.06 -58.75 19.46
CA LEU A 12 -17.09 -57.40 19.99
C LEU A 12 -16.34 -56.48 19.02
N LEU A 13 -17.05 -55.78 18.13
CA LEU A 13 -16.49 -54.70 17.34
C LEU A 13 -16.15 -53.53 18.27
N THR A 14 -14.87 -53.37 18.58
CA THR A 14 -14.36 -52.17 19.26
C THR A 14 -14.33 -51.04 18.25
N LEU A 15 -15.25 -50.08 18.40
CA LEU A 15 -15.29 -48.87 17.60
C LEU A 15 -14.16 -47.95 18.09
N THR A 16 -12.99 -48.01 17.43
CA THR A 16 -11.94 -47.02 17.60
C THR A 16 -12.50 -45.66 17.20
N THR A 17 -12.67 -44.76 18.16
CA THR A 17 -13.01 -43.37 17.90
C THR A 17 -11.85 -42.75 17.12
N LEU A 18 -11.98 -42.64 15.80
CA LEU A 18 -11.10 -41.77 15.02
C LEU A 18 -11.31 -40.35 15.55
N THR A 19 -10.32 -39.84 16.27
CA THR A 19 -10.22 -38.41 16.53
C THR A 19 -10.06 -37.73 15.19
N THR A 20 -11.12 -37.07 14.70
CA THR A 20 -11.01 -36.13 13.58
C THR A 20 -10.07 -35.02 14.04
N ALA A 21 -8.82 -35.06 13.57
CA ALA A 21 -7.96 -33.90 13.63
C ALA A 21 -8.64 -32.80 12.83
N THR A 22 -9.26 -31.84 13.51
CA THR A 22 -9.70 -30.60 12.85
C THR A 22 -8.45 -29.96 12.27
N PRO A 23 -8.36 -29.79 10.94
CA PRO A 23 -7.23 -29.08 10.36
C PRO A 23 -7.24 -27.66 10.93
N HIS A 24 -6.30 -27.37 11.81
CA HIS A 24 -6.00 -25.98 12.16
C HIS A 24 -5.24 -25.41 10.97
N LEU A 25 -5.94 -24.67 10.11
CA LEU A 25 -5.27 -23.81 9.15
C LEU A 25 -4.41 -22.84 9.95
N GLN A 26 -3.10 -22.95 9.75
CA GLN A 26 -2.15 -22.00 10.33
C GLN A 26 -2.55 -20.59 9.88
N PRO A 27 -2.49 -19.57 10.76
CA PRO A 27 -2.73 -18.18 10.35
C PRO A 27 -1.86 -17.86 9.13
N ARG A 28 -2.43 -17.20 8.11
CA ARG A 28 -1.65 -16.84 6.93
C ARG A 28 -0.65 -15.76 7.31
N ASP A 29 0.48 -15.76 6.62
CA ASP A 29 1.49 -14.73 6.80
C ASP A 29 0.98 -13.40 6.23
N THR A 30 0.67 -12.46 7.13
CA THR A 30 0.24 -11.10 6.76
C THR A 30 1.40 -10.12 6.76
N THR A 31 2.61 -10.56 7.13
CA THR A 31 3.79 -9.71 7.21
C THR A 31 4.13 -9.00 5.90
N PRO A 32 3.89 -9.55 4.69
CA PRO A 32 4.14 -8.79 3.46
C PRO A 32 3.31 -7.51 3.36
N PHE A 33 2.05 -7.52 3.83
CA PHE A 33 1.18 -6.34 3.78
C PHE A 33 1.58 -5.30 4.82
N THR A 34 1.77 -5.71 6.07
CA THR A 34 2.09 -4.78 7.16
C THR A 34 3.50 -4.21 7.01
N THR A 35 4.47 -5.04 6.58
CA THR A 35 5.84 -4.58 6.29
C THR A 35 5.85 -3.68 5.07
N GLY A 36 5.14 -4.03 3.98
CA GLY A 36 5.06 -3.19 2.79
C GLY A 36 4.47 -1.81 3.07
N LEU A 37 3.36 -1.74 3.83
CA LEU A 37 2.78 -0.46 4.26
C LEU A 37 3.76 0.36 5.11
N SER A 38 4.49 -0.28 6.01
CA SER A 38 5.52 0.39 6.82
C SER A 38 6.68 0.90 5.97
N THR A 39 7.15 0.12 4.99
CA THR A 39 8.22 0.51 4.06
C THR A 39 7.82 1.73 3.24
N ILE A 40 6.61 1.72 2.68
CA ILE A 40 6.10 2.85 1.90
C ILE A 40 5.92 4.08 2.80
N THR A 41 5.38 3.92 4.00
CA THR A 41 5.23 5.02 4.96
C THR A 41 6.58 5.64 5.30
N ALA A 42 7.61 4.82 5.55
CA ALA A 42 8.97 5.32 5.81
C ALA A 42 9.57 6.04 4.61
N ALA A 43 9.32 5.58 3.38
CA ALA A 43 9.74 6.27 2.17
C ALA A 43 9.03 7.64 2.04
N ALA A 44 7.72 7.69 2.32
CA ALA A 44 6.96 8.94 2.32
C ALA A 44 7.48 9.92 3.39
N THR A 45 7.76 9.47 4.62
CA THR A 45 8.40 10.30 5.67
C THR A 45 9.78 10.79 5.27
N THR A 46 10.54 9.99 4.52
CA THR A 46 11.87 10.41 4.03
C THR A 46 11.73 11.51 2.98
N LEU A 47 10.82 11.34 2.02
CA LEU A 47 10.50 12.35 1.02
C LEU A 47 10.02 13.65 1.68
N ASP A 48 9.13 13.56 2.67
CA ASP A 48 8.65 14.69 3.49
C ASP A 48 9.82 15.52 4.03
N SER A 49 10.76 14.87 4.71
CA SER A 49 11.94 15.52 5.25
C SER A 49 12.85 16.13 4.16
N GLN A 50 12.89 15.55 2.96
CA GLN A 50 13.66 16.07 1.83
C GLN A 50 13.00 17.31 1.21
N ILE A 51 11.67 17.36 1.17
CA ILE A 51 10.91 18.54 0.76
C ILE A 51 11.11 19.68 1.76
N LEU A 52 10.98 19.41 3.05
CA LEU A 52 11.15 20.41 4.11
C LEU A 52 12.55 21.01 4.19
N THR A 53 13.56 20.29 3.68
CA THR A 53 14.97 20.75 3.65
C THR A 53 15.37 21.33 2.30
N TYR A 54 14.43 21.50 1.38
CA TYR A 54 14.67 22.12 0.08
C TYR A 54 15.29 23.52 0.25
N PRO A 55 16.50 23.76 -0.29
CA PRO A 55 17.26 24.99 -0.03
C PRO A 55 16.71 26.21 -0.78
N GLY A 56 15.71 26.05 -1.65
CA GLY A 56 15.31 27.06 -2.63
C GLY A 56 16.17 27.02 -3.90
N GLY A 57 15.73 27.73 -4.94
CA GLY A 57 16.44 27.78 -6.22
C GLY A 57 16.24 26.53 -7.09
N ASP A 58 17.20 26.21 -7.94
CA ASP A 58 16.99 25.18 -8.98
C ASP A 58 17.29 23.74 -8.54
N ASP A 59 17.89 23.56 -7.36
CA ASP A 59 18.30 22.24 -6.88
C ASP A 59 17.15 21.49 -6.20
N ILE A 60 16.53 20.59 -6.96
CA ILE A 60 15.48 19.67 -6.47
C ILE A 60 15.98 18.23 -6.31
N SER A 61 17.29 17.99 -6.36
CA SER A 61 17.87 16.63 -6.43
C SER A 61 17.49 15.73 -5.25
N ASN A 62 17.36 16.29 -4.04
CA ASN A 62 16.92 15.54 -2.86
C ASN A 62 15.46 15.10 -2.97
N ILE A 63 14.59 16.00 -3.45
CA ILE A 63 13.16 15.72 -3.66
C ILE A 63 13.04 14.63 -4.72
N THR A 64 13.79 14.73 -5.82
CA THR A 64 13.67 13.75 -6.91
C THR A 64 14.15 12.36 -6.51
N ALA A 65 15.22 12.27 -5.72
CA ALA A 65 15.67 11.01 -5.16
C ALA A 65 14.62 10.40 -4.19
N GLY A 66 14.00 11.23 -3.36
CA GLY A 66 12.92 10.82 -2.44
C GLY A 66 11.69 10.29 -3.16
N ALA A 67 11.20 11.04 -4.13
CA ALA A 67 10.05 10.67 -4.96
C ALA A 67 10.31 9.35 -5.69
N ALA A 68 11.49 9.20 -6.31
CA ALA A 68 11.88 7.94 -6.95
C ALA A 68 11.92 6.77 -5.95
N ALA A 69 12.38 6.98 -4.72
CA ALA A 69 12.37 5.96 -3.68
C ALA A 69 10.94 5.56 -3.27
N LEU A 70 10.04 6.53 -3.11
CA LEU A 70 8.62 6.30 -2.81
C LEU A 70 7.91 5.53 -3.95
N ILE A 71 8.09 5.96 -5.19
CA ILE A 71 7.56 5.27 -6.39
C ILE A 71 8.05 3.82 -6.43
N ASN A 72 9.35 3.61 -6.24
CA ASN A 72 9.92 2.27 -6.24
C ASN A 72 9.38 1.40 -5.10
N ALA A 73 9.15 1.96 -3.92
CA ALA A 73 8.52 1.26 -2.80
C ALA A 73 7.09 0.80 -3.16
N PHE A 74 6.25 1.69 -3.70
CA PHE A 74 4.92 1.32 -4.17
C PHE A 74 4.97 0.17 -5.19
N LEU A 75 5.83 0.27 -6.20
CA LEU A 75 5.94 -0.74 -7.26
C LEU A 75 6.49 -2.08 -6.78
N ALA A 76 7.49 -2.06 -5.88
CA ALA A 76 8.05 -3.26 -5.29
C ALA A 76 7.02 -3.99 -4.44
N GLU A 77 6.36 -3.28 -3.52
CA GLU A 77 5.39 -3.89 -2.61
C GLU A 77 4.11 -4.34 -3.33
N THR A 78 3.73 -3.65 -4.42
CA THR A 78 2.65 -4.12 -5.30
C THR A 78 2.92 -5.53 -5.81
N LYS A 79 4.16 -5.83 -6.18
CA LYS A 79 4.56 -7.17 -6.65
C LYS A 79 4.57 -8.17 -5.51
N THR A 80 5.06 -7.78 -4.33
CA THR A 80 5.14 -8.64 -3.14
C THR A 80 3.76 -9.17 -2.73
N ILE A 81 2.72 -8.33 -2.72
CA ILE A 81 1.39 -8.69 -2.21
C ILE A 81 0.47 -9.41 -3.23
N GLN A 82 0.91 -9.66 -4.47
CA GLN A 82 0.10 -10.29 -5.52
C GLN A 82 -0.47 -11.69 -5.22
N PRO A 83 0.25 -12.62 -4.57
CA PRO A 83 -0.23 -13.99 -4.45
C PRO A 83 -1.25 -14.22 -3.32
N ASP A 84 -1.39 -13.27 -2.39
CA ASP A 84 -2.02 -13.54 -1.09
C ASP A 84 -3.40 -12.89 -0.97
N PHE A 85 -4.42 -13.69 -0.62
CA PHE A 85 -5.73 -13.18 -0.22
C PHE A 85 -5.88 -13.24 1.29
N LEU A 86 -6.48 -12.19 1.85
CA LEU A 86 -6.70 -12.05 3.29
C LEU A 86 -8.06 -12.63 3.67
N ASN A 87 -8.17 -13.09 4.92
CA ASN A 87 -9.47 -13.23 5.56
C ASN A 87 -9.90 -11.91 6.23
N ALA A 88 -11.13 -11.88 6.75
CA ALA A 88 -11.70 -10.65 7.34
C ALA A 88 -10.91 -10.14 8.55
N THR A 89 -10.40 -11.04 9.39
CA THR A 89 -9.61 -10.69 10.59
C THR A 89 -8.27 -10.08 10.18
N GLU A 90 -7.56 -10.72 9.25
CA GLU A 90 -6.28 -10.27 8.71
C GLU A 90 -6.42 -8.91 8.01
N ALA A 91 -7.46 -8.74 7.20
CA ALA A 91 -7.74 -7.48 6.52
C ALA A 91 -8.02 -6.33 7.49
N THR A 92 -8.67 -6.59 8.63
CA THR A 92 -8.94 -5.56 9.65
C THR A 92 -7.64 -5.00 10.22
N ALA A 93 -6.61 -5.83 10.36
CA ALA A 93 -5.30 -5.40 10.84
C ALA A 93 -4.57 -4.45 9.87
N LEU A 94 -5.02 -4.37 8.61
CA LEU A 94 -4.45 -3.45 7.61
C LEU A 94 -5.04 -2.03 7.66
N LEU A 95 -6.19 -1.83 8.30
CA LEU A 95 -6.83 -0.51 8.31
C LEU A 95 -5.97 0.56 9.01
N PRO A 96 -5.43 0.34 10.23
CA PRO A 96 -4.59 1.35 10.88
C PRO A 96 -3.30 1.73 10.12
N PRO A 97 -2.50 0.79 9.57
CA PRO A 97 -1.33 1.18 8.78
C PRO A 97 -1.71 1.86 7.44
N LEU A 98 -2.84 1.51 6.83
CA LEU A 98 -3.31 2.18 5.61
C LEU A 98 -3.80 3.61 5.90
N GLU A 99 -4.48 3.83 7.02
CA GLU A 99 -4.85 5.16 7.52
C GLU A 99 -3.59 6.01 7.82
N THR A 100 -2.59 5.41 8.49
CA THR A 100 -1.29 6.06 8.74
C THR A 100 -0.62 6.49 7.44
N LEU A 101 -0.59 5.62 6.43
CA LEU A 101 -0.05 5.96 5.12
C LEU A 101 -0.83 7.11 4.46
N ALA A 102 -2.16 7.08 4.51
CA ALA A 102 -3.00 8.16 3.97
C ALA A 102 -2.71 9.51 4.63
N ALA A 103 -2.56 9.52 5.96
CA ALA A 103 -2.17 10.71 6.71
C ALA A 103 -0.78 11.20 6.29
N GLN A 104 0.22 10.31 6.17
CA GLN A 104 1.57 10.71 5.77
C GLN A 104 1.62 11.26 4.34
N ILE A 105 0.90 10.67 3.38
CA ILE A 105 0.82 11.19 2.00
C ILE A 105 0.16 12.58 1.99
N SER A 106 -0.84 12.81 2.84
CA SER A 106 -1.45 14.14 2.99
C SER A 106 -0.45 15.19 3.47
N VAL A 107 0.42 14.84 4.40
CA VAL A 107 1.50 15.74 4.86
C VAL A 107 2.49 16.02 3.74
N VAL A 108 3.01 14.98 3.09
CA VAL A 108 3.97 15.11 1.98
C VAL A 108 3.43 16.01 0.86
N VAL A 109 2.17 15.81 0.46
CA VAL A 109 1.54 16.63 -0.58
C VAL A 109 1.34 18.07 -0.11
N ALA A 110 0.93 18.29 1.14
CA ALA A 110 0.83 19.63 1.68
C ALA A 110 2.19 20.35 1.65
N ASP A 111 3.28 19.65 1.93
CA ASP A 111 4.63 20.20 1.90
C ASP A 111 5.14 20.44 0.47
N TYR A 112 4.83 19.56 -0.48
CA TYR A 112 5.01 19.83 -1.91
C TYR A 112 4.33 21.15 -2.29
N ILE A 113 3.05 21.30 -1.96
CA ILE A 113 2.30 22.53 -2.24
C ILE A 113 2.93 23.74 -1.52
N GLY A 114 3.41 23.54 -0.29
CA GLY A 114 4.08 24.57 0.49
C GLY A 114 5.33 25.16 -0.17
N ILE A 115 6.09 24.34 -0.91
CA ILE A 115 7.29 24.80 -1.63
C ILE A 115 7.01 25.28 -3.08
N HIS A 116 5.77 25.17 -3.57
CA HIS A 116 5.40 25.50 -4.95
C HIS A 116 5.88 26.89 -5.37
N ALA A 117 5.61 27.91 -4.55
CA ALA A 117 5.98 29.30 -4.88
C ALA A 117 7.50 29.49 -5.06
N ALA A 118 8.32 28.75 -4.31
CA ALA A 118 9.77 28.81 -4.43
C ALA A 118 10.25 28.14 -5.73
N ILE A 119 9.62 27.03 -6.13
CA ILE A 119 9.89 26.36 -7.42
C ILE A 119 9.42 27.24 -8.59
N ALA A 120 8.24 27.83 -8.48
CA ALA A 120 7.66 28.70 -9.50
C ALA A 120 8.53 29.94 -9.75
N ALA A 121 9.22 30.44 -8.72
CA ALA A 121 10.13 31.58 -8.84
C ALA A 121 11.31 31.33 -9.80
N THR A 122 11.65 30.08 -10.06
CA THR A 122 12.73 29.72 -10.99
C THR A 122 12.29 28.94 -12.23
N ALA A 123 10.98 28.71 -12.38
CA ALA A 123 10.40 27.90 -13.46
C ALA A 123 10.68 28.44 -14.88
N ALA A 124 11.10 29.71 -15.03
CA ALA A 124 11.50 30.27 -16.31
C ALA A 124 12.91 29.82 -16.77
N THR A 125 13.77 29.39 -15.85
CA THR A 125 15.19 29.07 -16.11
C THR A 125 15.58 27.65 -15.69
N SER A 126 14.65 26.91 -15.08
CA SER A 126 14.88 25.59 -14.53
C SER A 126 13.76 24.62 -14.87
N ASP A 127 14.13 23.34 -15.01
CA ASP A 127 13.21 22.23 -15.25
C ASP A 127 12.47 21.79 -13.96
N GLY A 128 12.71 22.45 -12.82
CA GLY A 128 12.23 21.99 -11.50
C GLY A 128 10.71 21.77 -11.40
N GLY A 129 9.93 22.74 -11.89
CA GLY A 129 8.46 22.65 -11.90
C GLY A 129 7.96 21.48 -12.76
N TRP A 130 8.53 21.30 -13.95
CA TRP A 130 8.21 20.20 -14.85
C TRP A 130 8.54 18.84 -14.22
N TYR A 131 9.71 18.71 -13.59
CA TYR A 131 10.13 17.47 -12.93
C TYR A 131 9.24 17.10 -11.74
N ILE A 132 8.86 18.05 -10.89
CA ILE A 132 7.97 17.77 -9.75
C ILE A 132 6.58 17.37 -10.25
N TYR A 133 6.03 18.08 -11.24
CA TYR A 133 4.76 17.70 -11.86
C TYR A 133 4.78 16.29 -12.45
N SER A 134 5.87 15.91 -13.15
CA SER A 134 6.03 14.55 -13.70
C SER A 134 6.09 13.50 -12.60
N GLN A 135 6.81 13.77 -11.51
CA GLN A 135 6.96 12.82 -10.40
C GLN A 135 5.66 12.63 -9.62
N LEU A 136 4.91 13.69 -9.34
CA LEU A 136 3.59 13.56 -8.71
C LEU A 136 2.61 12.72 -9.56
N GLN A 137 2.72 12.75 -10.89
CA GLN A 137 1.97 11.83 -11.76
C GLN A 137 2.40 10.37 -11.61
N GLU A 138 3.70 10.13 -11.50
CA GLU A 138 4.26 8.79 -11.32
C GLU A 138 3.94 8.23 -9.93
N GLU A 139 4.08 9.04 -8.88
CA GLU A 139 3.67 8.74 -7.51
C GLU A 139 2.19 8.37 -7.46
N HIS A 140 1.32 9.19 -8.04
CA HIS A 140 -0.12 8.91 -8.16
C HIS A 140 -0.39 7.56 -8.84
N THR A 141 0.27 7.30 -9.98
CA THR A 141 0.08 6.07 -10.75
C THR A 141 0.55 4.83 -9.98
N ALA A 142 1.70 4.91 -9.32
CA ALA A 142 2.25 3.84 -8.51
C ALA A 142 1.37 3.57 -7.28
N ALA A 143 0.93 4.64 -6.60
CA ALA A 143 0.01 4.56 -5.47
C ALA A 143 -1.32 3.91 -5.87
N LEU A 144 -1.92 4.33 -6.99
CA LEU A 144 -3.16 3.74 -7.52
C LEU A 144 -3.01 2.23 -7.77
N SER A 145 -1.87 1.81 -8.34
CA SER A 145 -1.59 0.38 -8.57
C SER A 145 -1.46 -0.40 -7.26
N TYR A 146 -0.75 0.16 -6.28
CA TYR A 146 -0.52 -0.45 -4.98
C TYR A 146 -1.79 -0.52 -4.12
N THR A 147 -2.48 0.59 -3.93
CA THR A 147 -3.67 0.66 -3.06
C THR A 147 -4.83 -0.12 -3.67
N GLY A 148 -5.04 -0.02 -4.99
CA GLY A 148 -5.97 -0.87 -5.72
C GLY A 148 -5.62 -2.35 -5.58
N SER A 149 -4.32 -2.67 -5.55
CA SER A 149 -3.86 -4.00 -5.24
C SER A 149 -4.27 -4.44 -3.83
N VAL A 150 -3.90 -3.69 -2.78
CA VAL A 150 -4.27 -4.00 -1.38
C VAL A 150 -5.78 -4.27 -1.23
N VAL A 151 -6.62 -3.37 -1.76
CA VAL A 151 -8.10 -3.49 -1.69
C VAL A 151 -8.59 -4.76 -2.38
N ALA A 152 -7.97 -5.17 -3.50
CA ALA A 152 -8.34 -6.40 -4.20
C ALA A 152 -8.10 -7.67 -3.38
N ARG A 153 -7.13 -7.66 -2.44
CA ARG A 153 -6.83 -8.81 -1.57
C ARG A 153 -7.74 -8.91 -0.34
N ILE A 154 -8.54 -7.87 -0.08
CA ILE A 154 -9.49 -7.81 1.04
C ILE A 154 -10.85 -8.41 0.62
N PRO A 155 -11.45 -9.31 1.41
CA PRO A 155 -12.77 -9.88 1.12
C PRO A 155 -13.86 -8.80 1.20
N ALA A 156 -14.94 -8.97 0.42
CA ALA A 156 -16.05 -8.01 0.38
C ALA A 156 -16.67 -7.77 1.78
N GLY A 157 -17.08 -6.53 2.02
CA GLY A 157 -17.70 -6.08 3.27
C GLY A 157 -17.07 -4.77 3.78
N VAL A 158 -17.46 -4.37 4.99
CA VAL A 158 -17.13 -3.05 5.57
C VAL A 158 -15.63 -2.76 5.65
N VAL A 159 -14.79 -3.78 5.82
CA VAL A 159 -13.33 -3.62 5.85
C VAL A 159 -12.78 -3.26 4.47
N LYS A 160 -13.32 -3.86 3.40
CA LYS A 160 -12.95 -3.52 2.02
C LYS A 160 -13.37 -2.10 1.68
N ASP A 161 -14.57 -1.69 2.11
CA ASP A 161 -15.10 -0.36 1.85
C ASP A 161 -14.27 0.72 2.57
N ALA A 162 -13.89 0.47 3.83
CA ALA A 162 -12.98 1.34 4.56
C ALA A 162 -11.60 1.43 3.90
N ALA A 163 -11.01 0.28 3.51
CA ALA A 163 -9.73 0.26 2.81
C ALA A 163 -9.80 0.98 1.44
N ALA A 164 -10.92 0.86 0.72
CA ALA A 164 -11.15 1.57 -0.53
C ALA A 164 -11.27 3.08 -0.31
N GLY A 165 -11.91 3.51 0.78
CA GLY A 165 -11.94 4.92 1.18
C GLY A 165 -10.54 5.50 1.42
N TRP A 166 -9.68 4.78 2.15
CA TRP A 166 -8.29 5.20 2.37
C TRP A 166 -7.45 5.15 1.09
N ALA A 167 -7.63 4.13 0.26
CA ALA A 167 -6.98 4.02 -1.04
C ALA A 167 -7.32 5.22 -1.94
N GLY A 168 -8.60 5.59 -2.00
CA GLY A 168 -9.08 6.76 -2.73
C GLY A 168 -8.48 8.06 -2.19
N ASN A 169 -8.47 8.25 -0.86
CA ASN A 169 -7.86 9.43 -0.24
C ASN A 169 -6.37 9.59 -0.62
N ILE A 170 -5.59 8.50 -0.58
CA ILE A 170 -4.18 8.52 -0.99
C ILE A 170 -4.03 8.99 -2.45
N THR A 171 -4.82 8.41 -3.36
CA THR A 171 -4.70 8.72 -4.79
C THR A 171 -5.21 10.13 -5.10
N ASP A 172 -6.34 10.52 -4.53
CA ASP A 172 -6.92 11.86 -4.75
C ASP A 172 -6.00 12.95 -4.20
N THR A 173 -5.36 12.71 -3.05
CA THR A 173 -4.38 13.63 -2.47
C THR A 173 -3.16 13.83 -3.38
N LEU A 174 -2.58 12.74 -3.93
CA LEU A 174 -1.48 12.85 -4.91
C LEU A 174 -1.92 13.55 -6.20
N LEU A 175 -3.17 13.35 -6.61
CA LEU A 175 -3.78 14.04 -7.75
C LEU A 175 -3.88 15.55 -7.51
N ASP A 176 -4.30 15.96 -6.32
CA ASP A 176 -4.37 17.37 -5.91
C ASP A 176 -2.97 18.01 -5.88
N GLY A 177 -1.97 17.29 -5.36
CA GLY A 177 -0.57 17.72 -5.39
C GLY A 177 -0.06 17.96 -6.81
N ARG A 178 -0.31 17.00 -7.72
CA ARG A 178 0.00 17.18 -9.15
C ARG A 178 -0.68 18.43 -9.71
N ASP A 179 -1.97 18.60 -9.44
CA ASP A 179 -2.76 19.70 -10.00
C ASP A 179 -2.33 21.06 -9.50
N ALA A 180 -1.72 21.13 -8.31
CA ALA A 180 -1.11 22.34 -7.79
C ALA A 180 0.12 22.79 -8.61
N TYR A 181 0.81 21.89 -9.30
CA TYR A 181 2.01 22.17 -10.10
C TYR A 181 1.74 22.34 -11.60
N LYS A 182 0.48 22.21 -12.05
CA LYS A 182 0.14 22.21 -13.49
C LYS A 182 0.47 23.52 -14.21
N ASP A 183 0.54 24.62 -13.49
CA ASP A 183 0.86 25.96 -14.00
C ASP A 183 2.34 26.09 -14.40
N ILE A 184 3.21 25.29 -13.81
CA ILE A 184 4.66 25.21 -14.10
C ILE A 184 5.06 23.84 -14.67
N ALA A 185 4.12 23.13 -15.26
CA ALA A 185 4.31 21.79 -15.84
C ALA A 185 4.90 21.80 -17.25
N VAL A 186 5.26 22.96 -17.81
CA VAL A 186 5.88 23.04 -19.14
C VAL A 186 7.39 23.15 -18.97
N ARG A 187 8.12 22.24 -19.62
CA ARG A 187 9.58 22.30 -19.63
C ARG A 187 10.06 23.54 -20.42
N PRO A 188 10.91 24.41 -19.85
CA PRO A 188 11.46 25.56 -20.57
C PRO A 188 12.19 25.12 -21.85
N THR A 189 11.81 25.68 -22.99
CA THR A 189 12.45 25.41 -24.28
C THR A 189 13.41 26.55 -24.63
N GLY A 190 14.57 26.60 -23.99
CA GLY A 190 15.59 27.61 -24.28
C GLY A 190 16.73 27.62 -23.29
N TYR A 191 17.77 26.84 -23.58
CA TYR A 191 19.08 26.92 -22.92
C TYR A 191 20.10 27.46 -23.92
#